data_AF-A0A349K348-F1
#
_entry.id   AF-A0A349K348-F1
#
_cell.length_a   1.000
_cell.length_b   1.000
_cell.length_c   1.000
_cell.angle_alpha   90.00
_cell.angle_beta   90.00
_cell.angle_gamma   90.00
#
_symmetry.space_group_name_H-M   'P 1'
#
loop_
_entity.id
_entity.type
_entity.pdbx_description
1 polymer ?
#
loop_
_entity_poly.entity_id
_entity_poly.type
_entity_poly.pdbx_seq_one_letter_code
_entity_poly.pdbx_strand_id
1 'polypeptide(L)'
;DRIHKHFFNDGAFTPANNIERLRKRVDEARLGFISEAARWNFRSPASWESYQSNLMSSHFPGLTNTMIGRFRSQGMYPDIIAPVFSQHGGSVLHTTSVTMSTDADTIYYTLDGSDPRLPGGIANPTASLTSFGGGNPADPPQTFITTGHVWKFLDDGSDQDTAWRQNGFNDTSWSEGPSELGYGSDGEGSGTTVSFGPSSNSKYATTYFRTDVDIPDPSRFLRFTLRLK
;
A
#
# COMPACT_ATOMS: atom_id res chain seq x y z
N ASP A 1 0.85 -15.72 13.72
CA ASP A 1 1.96 -14.89 14.22
C ASP A 1 3.12 -14.77 13.23
N ARG A 2 4.24 -15.50 13.39
CA ARG A 2 5.60 -15.20 12.90
C ARG A 2 5.75 -14.57 11.50
N ILE A 3 5.01 -15.01 10.49
CA ILE A 3 5.07 -14.42 9.14
C ILE A 3 4.63 -12.95 9.18
N HIS A 4 3.57 -12.61 9.92
CA HIS A 4 3.14 -11.22 10.09
C HIS A 4 4.25 -10.39 10.76
N LYS A 5 4.75 -10.87 11.91
CA LYS A 5 5.81 -10.25 12.71
C LYS A 5 7.11 -9.95 11.96
N HIS A 6 7.42 -10.72 10.90
CA HIS A 6 8.65 -10.52 10.14
C HIS A 6 8.46 -9.82 8.80
N PHE A 7 7.30 -9.90 8.14
CA PHE A 7 7.10 -9.32 6.79
C PHE A 7 6.33 -8.00 6.76
N PHE A 8 5.72 -7.58 7.89
CA PHE A 8 4.92 -6.36 8.02
C PHE A 8 5.40 -5.53 9.23
N ASN A 9 4.91 -4.28 9.37
CA ASN A 9 5.06 -3.43 10.57
C ASN A 9 6.50 -3.36 11.09
N ASP A 10 7.44 -2.94 10.22
CA ASP A 10 8.89 -2.89 10.46
C ASP A 10 9.53 -4.21 10.95
N GLY A 11 8.89 -5.34 10.61
CA GLY A 11 9.47 -6.67 10.73
C GLY A 11 10.74 -6.85 9.90
N ALA A 12 11.62 -7.77 10.32
CA ALA A 12 12.96 -7.92 9.75
C ALA A 12 13.02 -8.12 8.23
N PHE A 13 12.02 -8.80 7.63
CA PHE A 13 11.92 -9.10 6.20
C PHE A 13 11.05 -8.12 5.39
N THR A 14 10.69 -6.95 5.94
CA THR A 14 10.17 -5.85 5.11
C THR A 14 11.22 -5.41 4.07
N PRO A 15 10.81 -4.78 2.94
CA PRO A 15 11.77 -4.29 1.95
C PRO A 15 12.77 -3.31 2.56
N ALA A 16 12.31 -2.35 3.37
CA ALA A 16 13.16 -1.36 4.03
C ALA A 16 14.27 -2.01 4.89
N ASN A 17 13.91 -2.93 5.79
CA ASN A 17 14.88 -3.59 6.67
C ASN A 17 15.82 -4.55 5.93
N ASN A 18 15.43 -5.09 4.77
CA ASN A 18 16.36 -5.82 3.90
C ASN A 18 17.32 -4.86 3.17
N ILE A 19 16.81 -3.74 2.64
CA ILE A 19 17.57 -2.72 1.92
C ILE A 19 18.62 -2.06 2.82
N GLU A 20 18.26 -1.67 4.04
CA GLU A 20 19.21 -1.07 5.00
C GLU A 20 20.33 -2.05 5.37
N ARG A 21 19.98 -3.30 5.67
CA ARG A 21 20.96 -4.35 5.96
C ARG A 21 21.87 -4.65 4.76
N LEU A 22 21.37 -4.56 3.53
CA LEU A 22 22.22 -4.64 2.33
C LEU A 22 23.13 -3.42 2.22
N ARG A 23 22.61 -2.19 2.33
CA ARG A 23 23.39 -0.94 2.25
C ARG A 23 24.58 -0.97 3.19
N LYS A 24 24.35 -1.30 4.47
CA LYS A 24 25.44 -1.41 5.46
C LYS A 24 26.54 -2.38 5.03
N ARG A 25 26.20 -3.57 4.51
CA ARG A 25 27.19 -4.54 4.02
C ARG A 25 27.86 -4.13 2.72
N VAL A 26 27.16 -3.40 1.85
CA VAL A 26 27.70 -2.81 0.62
C VAL A 26 28.75 -1.75 0.96
N ASP A 27 28.46 -0.84 1.88
CA ASP A 27 29.40 0.21 2.29
C ASP A 27 30.60 -0.35 3.06
N GLU A 28 30.40 -1.33 3.94
CA GLU A 28 31.49 -2.09 4.60
C GLU A 28 32.43 -2.79 3.58
N ALA A 29 31.89 -3.31 2.47
CA ALA A 29 32.65 -4.07 1.47
C ALA A 29 33.25 -3.23 0.33
N ARG A 30 32.75 -2.01 0.10
CA ARG A 30 32.99 -1.19 -1.12
C ARG A 30 34.47 -1.02 -1.46
N LEU A 31 35.29 -0.61 -0.51
CA LEU A 31 36.72 -0.35 -0.72
C LEU A 31 37.50 -1.64 -1.05
N GLY A 32 37.16 -2.74 -0.38
CA GLY A 32 37.74 -4.06 -0.65
C GLY A 32 37.36 -4.58 -2.04
N PHE A 33 36.09 -4.42 -2.43
CA PHE A 33 35.62 -4.80 -3.77
C PHE A 33 36.34 -4.04 -4.89
N ILE A 34 36.49 -2.71 -4.76
CA ILE A 34 37.21 -1.88 -5.76
C ILE A 34 38.67 -2.36 -5.92
N SER A 35 39.32 -2.67 -4.80
CA SER A 35 40.72 -3.12 -4.78
C SER A 35 40.90 -4.49 -5.45
N GLU A 36 40.05 -5.46 -5.13
CA GLU A 36 40.11 -6.80 -5.71
C GLU A 36 39.63 -6.84 -7.17
N ALA A 37 38.64 -6.03 -7.56
CA ALA A 37 38.18 -5.89 -8.93
C ALA A 37 39.31 -5.40 -9.85
N ALA A 38 40.07 -4.39 -9.40
CA ALA A 38 41.25 -3.89 -10.10
C ALA A 38 42.39 -4.93 -10.15
N ARG A 39 42.59 -5.69 -9.07
CA ARG A 39 43.68 -6.69 -8.97
C ARG A 39 43.46 -7.93 -9.84
N TRP A 40 42.22 -8.40 -9.97
CA TRP A 40 41.88 -9.60 -10.74
C TRP A 40 41.31 -9.33 -12.13
N ASN A 41 41.00 -8.08 -12.48
CA ASN A 41 40.22 -7.71 -13.68
C ASN A 41 38.87 -8.47 -13.76
N PHE A 42 38.24 -8.71 -12.61
CA PHE A 42 37.01 -9.53 -12.49
C PHE A 42 35.84 -8.71 -11.96
N ARG A 43 34.90 -8.41 -12.88
CA ARG A 43 33.76 -7.47 -12.70
C ARG A 43 34.21 -6.02 -12.47
N SER A 44 33.45 -5.06 -13.00
CA SER A 44 33.72 -3.63 -12.76
C SER A 44 32.96 -3.13 -11.52
N PRO A 45 33.46 -2.07 -10.84
CA PRO A 45 32.70 -1.38 -9.78
C PRO A 45 31.29 -0.97 -10.24
N ALA A 46 31.16 -0.40 -11.43
CA ALA A 46 29.86 -0.01 -12.00
C ALA A 46 28.90 -1.20 -12.20
N SER A 47 29.40 -2.38 -12.60
CA SER A 47 28.58 -3.60 -12.71
C SER A 47 28.09 -4.09 -11.34
N TRP A 48 28.94 -3.99 -10.31
CA TRP A 48 28.57 -4.33 -8.94
C TRP A 48 27.56 -3.33 -8.35
N GLU A 49 27.77 -2.02 -8.51
CA GLU A 49 26.86 -0.97 -8.04
C GLU A 49 25.50 -1.00 -8.75
N SER A 50 25.47 -1.33 -10.04
CA SER A 50 24.23 -1.59 -10.80
C SER A 50 23.47 -2.79 -10.23
N TYR A 51 24.16 -3.88 -9.89
CA TYR A 51 23.56 -5.04 -9.24
C TYR A 51 23.01 -4.72 -7.84
N GLN A 52 23.74 -3.97 -7.01
CA GLN A 52 23.22 -3.53 -5.70
C GLN A 52 21.99 -2.62 -5.85
N SER A 53 22.01 -1.72 -6.85
CA SER A 53 20.87 -0.85 -7.17
C SER A 53 19.62 -1.67 -7.53
N ASN A 54 19.75 -2.70 -8.39
CA ASN A 54 18.65 -3.59 -8.74
C ASN A 54 18.13 -4.39 -7.53
N LEU A 55 19.01 -4.85 -6.64
CA LEU A 55 18.59 -5.54 -5.42
C LEU A 55 17.71 -4.63 -4.53
N MET A 56 18.06 -3.34 -4.45
CA MET A 56 17.32 -2.36 -3.63
C MET A 56 16.03 -1.86 -4.29
N SER A 57 16.04 -1.58 -5.60
CA SER A 57 14.88 -1.00 -6.30
C SER A 57 13.85 -2.02 -6.76
N SER A 58 14.24 -3.29 -6.97
CA SER A 58 13.38 -4.31 -7.59
C SER A 58 13.32 -5.60 -6.78
N HIS A 59 14.47 -6.18 -6.41
CA HIS A 59 14.48 -7.52 -5.81
C HIS A 59 13.80 -7.58 -4.44
N PHE A 60 14.20 -6.76 -3.46
CA PHE A 60 13.60 -6.82 -2.13
C PHE A 60 12.11 -6.42 -2.09
N PRO A 61 11.65 -5.37 -2.80
CA PRO A 61 10.23 -5.08 -2.94
C PRO A 61 9.43 -6.28 -3.51
N GLY A 62 9.91 -6.88 -4.61
CA GLY A 62 9.24 -8.03 -5.24
C GLY A 62 9.28 -9.31 -4.39
N LEU A 63 10.39 -9.56 -3.66
CA LEU A 63 10.58 -10.75 -2.85
C LEU A 63 9.61 -10.81 -1.67
N THR A 64 9.38 -9.70 -0.96
CA THR A 64 8.42 -9.64 0.17
C THR A 64 7.02 -10.05 -0.30
N ASN A 65 6.53 -9.46 -1.40
CA ASN A 65 5.22 -9.78 -1.96
C ASN A 65 5.15 -11.24 -2.46
N THR A 66 6.20 -11.71 -3.14
CA THR A 66 6.31 -13.10 -3.63
C THR A 66 6.23 -14.11 -2.49
N MET A 67 6.88 -13.84 -1.36
CA MET A 67 6.86 -14.74 -0.20
C MET A 67 5.50 -14.75 0.50
N ILE A 68 4.82 -13.60 0.65
CA ILE A 68 3.44 -13.56 1.18
C ILE A 68 2.47 -14.35 0.29
N GLY A 69 2.56 -14.21 -1.03
CA GLY A 69 1.77 -15.01 -1.97
C GLY A 69 2.01 -16.52 -1.82
N ARG A 70 3.26 -16.94 -1.64
CA ARG A 70 3.62 -18.35 -1.38
C ARG A 70 3.12 -18.86 -0.03
N PHE A 71 3.16 -18.05 1.02
CA PHE A 71 2.62 -18.47 2.32
C PHE A 71 1.10 -18.62 2.30
N ARG A 72 0.39 -17.76 1.56
CA ARG A 72 -1.06 -17.88 1.32
C ARG A 72 -1.42 -19.13 0.52
N SER A 73 -0.73 -19.39 -0.60
CA SER A 73 -0.98 -20.59 -1.42
C SER A 73 -0.63 -21.92 -0.73
N GLN A 74 -0.01 -21.89 0.44
CA GLN A 74 0.27 -23.06 1.29
C GLN A 74 -0.53 -23.05 2.61
N GLY A 75 -1.50 -22.14 2.77
CA GLY A 75 -2.32 -22.02 3.99
C GLY A 75 -1.55 -21.57 5.25
N MET A 76 -0.29 -21.15 5.11
CA MET A 76 0.58 -20.73 6.21
C MET A 76 0.33 -19.28 6.67
N TYR A 77 -0.34 -18.48 5.83
CA TYR A 77 -0.74 -17.12 6.12
C TYR A 77 -2.14 -16.88 5.55
N PRO A 78 -3.06 -16.21 6.27
CA PRO A 78 -4.44 -16.04 5.81
C PRO A 78 -4.60 -14.93 4.78
N ASP A 79 -5.72 -14.97 4.06
CA ASP A 79 -6.08 -13.93 3.08
C ASP A 79 -6.74 -12.71 3.73
N ILE A 80 -7.42 -12.87 4.87
CA ILE A 80 -7.97 -11.77 5.68
C ILE A 80 -6.90 -10.75 6.05
N ILE A 81 -7.27 -9.47 6.13
CA ILE A 81 -6.32 -8.41 6.46
C ILE A 81 -6.03 -8.44 7.96
N ALA A 82 -4.75 -8.47 8.31
CA ALA A 82 -4.33 -8.40 9.70
C ALA A 82 -4.79 -7.06 10.33
N PRO A 83 -5.27 -7.04 11.59
CA PRO A 83 -5.69 -5.81 12.24
C PRO A 83 -4.57 -4.77 12.28
N VAL A 84 -4.89 -3.54 11.88
CA VAL A 84 -3.97 -2.40 11.80
C VAL A 84 -4.23 -1.49 13.00
N PHE A 85 -3.18 -1.02 13.67
CA PHE A 85 -3.28 -0.10 14.79
C PHE A 85 -2.98 1.33 14.34
N SER A 86 -3.58 2.34 15.00
CA SER A 86 -3.26 3.75 14.73
C SER A 86 -1.81 4.12 15.05
N GLN A 87 -1.15 3.30 15.89
CA GLN A 87 0.28 3.36 16.18
C GLN A 87 0.85 1.95 16.17
N HIS A 88 1.92 1.73 15.39
CA HIS A 88 2.69 0.49 15.38
C HIS A 88 4.04 0.71 16.06
N GLY A 89 4.18 0.23 17.31
CA GLY A 89 5.41 0.37 18.09
C GLY A 89 5.77 1.83 18.41
N GLY A 90 7.05 2.07 18.70
CA GLY A 90 7.57 3.40 19.06
C GLY A 90 7.17 3.87 20.47
N SER A 91 7.55 5.12 20.80
CA SER A 91 7.22 5.77 22.07
C SER A 91 6.00 6.68 21.90
N VAL A 92 4.98 6.48 22.73
CA VAL A 92 3.79 7.35 22.83
C VAL A 92 3.62 7.89 24.25
N LEU A 93 2.79 8.92 24.41
CA LEU A 93 2.35 9.35 25.73
C LEU A 93 1.41 8.31 26.32
N HIS A 94 1.38 8.17 27.65
CA HIS A 94 0.45 7.27 28.33
C HIS A 94 -1.03 7.62 28.08
N THR A 95 -1.30 8.87 27.67
CA THR A 95 -2.63 9.38 27.29
C THR A 95 -2.95 9.21 25.80
N THR A 96 -2.05 8.68 24.97
CA THR A 96 -2.29 8.47 23.54
C THR A 96 -3.27 7.30 23.34
N SER A 97 -4.50 7.62 22.93
CA SER A 97 -5.49 6.61 22.53
C SER A 97 -5.02 5.87 21.28
N VAL A 98 -4.76 4.56 21.42
CA VAL A 98 -4.51 3.66 20.29
C VAL A 98 -5.84 3.06 19.83
N THR A 99 -6.13 3.15 18.54
CA THR A 99 -7.29 2.49 17.93
C THR A 99 -6.83 1.32 17.05
N MET A 100 -7.74 0.40 16.74
CA MET A 100 -7.50 -0.76 15.89
C MET A 100 -8.58 -0.83 14.80
N SER A 101 -8.17 -1.14 13.57
CA SER A 101 -9.04 -1.26 12.39
C SER A 101 -8.85 -2.61 11.72
N THR A 102 -9.94 -3.23 11.28
CA THR A 102 -9.96 -4.53 10.62
C THR A 102 -11.14 -4.59 9.62
N ASP A 103 -11.14 -5.62 8.77
CA ASP A 103 -12.30 -6.09 8.01
C ASP A 103 -12.95 -7.34 8.66
N ALA A 104 -12.45 -7.80 9.81
CA ALA A 104 -13.02 -8.93 10.56
C ALA A 104 -14.13 -8.51 11.52
N ASP A 105 -15.27 -9.20 11.47
CA ASP A 105 -16.42 -9.04 12.38
C ASP A 105 -16.04 -9.15 13.87
N THR A 106 -15.04 -9.99 14.16
CA THR A 106 -14.65 -10.43 15.50
C THR A 106 -13.13 -10.66 15.56
N ILE A 107 -12.49 -10.16 16.62
CA ILE A 107 -11.08 -10.40 16.92
C ILE A 107 -10.96 -11.08 18.30
N TYR A 108 -10.17 -12.15 18.34
CA TYR A 108 -9.64 -12.73 19.57
C TYR A 108 -8.24 -12.14 19.83
N TYR A 109 -8.01 -11.63 21.03
CA TYR A 109 -6.76 -10.98 21.41
C TYR A 109 -6.39 -11.25 22.87
N THR A 110 -5.12 -11.02 23.20
CA THR A 110 -4.56 -11.15 24.55
C THR A 110 -3.79 -9.87 24.87
N LEU A 111 -3.62 -9.57 26.16
CA LEU A 111 -2.86 -8.39 26.63
C LEU A 111 -1.54 -8.76 27.32
N ASP A 112 -1.32 -10.06 27.55
CA ASP A 112 -0.10 -10.64 28.16
C ASP A 112 0.91 -11.16 27.12
N GLY A 113 0.54 -11.18 25.84
CA GLY A 113 1.35 -11.73 24.75
C GLY A 113 1.25 -13.25 24.56
N SER A 114 0.34 -13.94 25.25
CA SER A 114 -0.01 -15.34 24.94
C SER A 114 -0.73 -15.44 23.59
N ASP A 115 -0.61 -16.58 22.88
CA ASP A 115 -1.31 -16.74 21.59
C ASP A 115 -2.84 -16.84 21.85
N PRO A 116 -3.70 -16.06 21.17
CA PRO A 116 -5.15 -16.19 21.30
C PRO A 116 -5.72 -17.53 20.77
N ARG A 117 -4.89 -18.40 20.16
CA ARG A 117 -5.27 -19.77 19.80
C ARG A 117 -4.34 -20.81 20.42
N LEU A 118 -4.92 -21.93 20.83
CA LEU A 118 -4.21 -23.14 21.25
C LEU A 118 -3.77 -23.98 20.03
N PRO A 119 -2.83 -24.92 20.21
CA PRO A 119 -2.56 -25.97 19.21
C PRO A 119 -3.86 -26.66 18.77
N GLY A 120 -4.03 -26.84 17.46
CA GLY A 120 -5.31 -27.29 16.86
C GLY A 120 -6.28 -26.16 16.51
N GLY A 121 -5.99 -24.90 16.86
CA GLY A 121 -6.72 -23.71 16.40
C GLY A 121 -7.92 -23.30 17.26
N ILE A 122 -8.19 -24.03 18.35
CA ILE A 122 -9.21 -23.68 19.35
C ILE A 122 -8.84 -22.35 20.02
N ALA A 123 -9.82 -21.49 20.33
CA ALA A 123 -9.58 -20.25 21.05
C ALA A 123 -8.95 -20.51 22.43
N ASN A 124 -7.95 -19.73 22.80
CA ASN A 124 -7.34 -19.79 24.13
C ASN A 124 -8.32 -19.23 25.18
N PRO A 125 -8.62 -19.93 26.29
CA PRO A 125 -9.49 -19.42 27.36
C PRO A 125 -9.05 -18.10 28.02
N THR A 126 -7.80 -17.67 27.86
CA THR A 126 -7.33 -16.35 28.32
C THR A 126 -7.51 -15.24 27.27
N ALA A 127 -7.97 -15.55 26.06
CA ALA A 127 -8.20 -14.57 25.01
C ALA A 127 -9.52 -13.82 25.20
N SER A 128 -9.44 -12.49 25.19
CA SER A 128 -10.61 -11.62 25.08
C SER A 128 -11.15 -11.65 23.66
N LEU A 129 -12.48 -11.64 23.54
CA LEU A 129 -13.20 -11.44 22.28
C LEU A 129 -13.69 -9.99 22.21
N THR A 130 -13.50 -9.35 21.07
CA THR A 130 -14.20 -8.10 20.71
C THR A 130 -14.86 -8.26 19.35
N SER A 131 -16.05 -7.68 19.17
CA SER A 131 -16.75 -7.61 17.89
C SER A 131 -16.82 -6.16 17.42
N PHE A 132 -16.58 -5.95 16.12
CA PHE A 132 -16.54 -4.63 15.51
C PHE A 132 -17.89 -4.19 14.94
N GLY A 133 -18.93 -5.03 14.98
CA GLY A 133 -20.30 -4.66 14.57
C GLY A 133 -20.54 -4.53 13.07
N GLY A 134 -19.50 -4.39 12.24
CA GLY A 134 -19.59 -4.40 10.78
C GLY A 134 -19.95 -5.76 10.18
N GLY A 135 -19.89 -6.82 11.00
CA GLY A 135 -20.31 -8.17 10.65
C GLY A 135 -21.82 -8.36 10.67
N ASN A 136 -22.53 -7.71 9.74
CA ASN A 136 -23.79 -8.24 9.24
C ASN A 136 -23.46 -9.10 7.99
N PRO A 137 -23.57 -10.44 8.03
CA PRO A 137 -23.23 -11.28 6.88
C PRO A 137 -24.08 -11.03 5.61
N ALA A 138 -25.16 -10.24 5.71
CA ALA A 138 -25.93 -9.78 4.57
C ALA A 138 -25.30 -8.57 3.83
N ASP A 139 -24.34 -7.88 4.44
CA ASP A 139 -23.71 -6.65 3.94
C ASP A 139 -22.21 -6.87 3.64
N PRO A 140 -21.83 -7.55 2.53
CA PRO A 140 -20.43 -7.77 2.18
C PRO A 140 -19.70 -6.45 1.84
N PRO A 141 -18.35 -6.41 1.91
CA PRO A 141 -17.57 -5.21 1.59
C PRO A 141 -17.90 -4.64 0.20
N GLN A 142 -18.55 -3.47 0.17
CA GLN A 142 -19.02 -2.83 -1.05
C GLN A 142 -17.91 -2.01 -1.73
N THR A 143 -17.64 -2.33 -2.99
CA THR A 143 -16.73 -1.56 -3.85
C THR A 143 -17.54 -0.57 -4.68
N PHE A 144 -17.29 0.72 -4.49
CA PHE A 144 -17.99 1.81 -5.18
C PHE A 144 -17.24 2.39 -6.38
N ILE A 145 -15.91 2.25 -6.40
CA ILE A 145 -15.01 2.68 -7.50
C ILE A 145 -14.13 1.48 -7.85
N THR A 146 -14.01 1.16 -9.14
CA THR A 146 -13.12 0.11 -9.67
C THR A 146 -12.08 0.71 -10.61
N THR A 147 -11.11 -0.11 -11.06
CA THR A 147 -10.38 0.16 -12.31
C THR A 147 -11.39 0.32 -13.45
N GLY A 148 -11.18 1.27 -14.35
CA GLY A 148 -12.11 1.59 -15.43
C GLY A 148 -13.32 2.44 -15.01
N HIS A 149 -13.46 2.81 -13.73
CA HIS A 149 -14.50 3.74 -13.28
C HIS A 149 -14.37 5.09 -13.98
N VAL A 150 -15.49 5.72 -14.33
CA VAL A 150 -15.50 6.99 -15.06
C VAL A 150 -15.22 8.17 -14.13
N TRP A 151 -14.26 9.01 -14.52
CA TRP A 151 -13.96 10.28 -13.87
C TRP A 151 -14.20 11.42 -14.85
N LYS A 152 -14.64 12.55 -14.31
CA LYS A 152 -14.50 13.84 -14.97
C LYS A 152 -13.10 14.40 -14.76
N PHE A 153 -12.59 15.09 -15.77
CA PHE A 153 -11.27 15.70 -15.74
C PHE A 153 -11.25 17.06 -16.45
N LEU A 154 -10.34 17.92 -15.99
CA LEU A 154 -10.02 19.18 -16.65
C LEU A 154 -8.51 19.32 -16.83
N ASP A 155 -8.11 19.38 -18.09
CA ASP A 155 -6.73 19.34 -18.60
C ASP A 155 -6.43 20.51 -19.56
N ASP A 156 -7.16 21.62 -19.43
CA ASP A 156 -7.03 22.83 -20.24
C ASP A 156 -5.95 23.81 -19.75
N GLY A 157 -5.38 23.55 -18.56
CA GLY A 157 -4.37 24.39 -17.91
C GLY A 157 -4.93 25.60 -17.17
N SER A 158 -6.24 25.74 -17.01
CA SER A 158 -6.87 26.75 -16.16
C SER A 158 -6.65 26.47 -14.66
N ASP A 159 -6.76 27.50 -13.81
CA ASP A 159 -6.83 27.32 -12.36
C ASP A 159 -8.30 27.31 -11.90
N GLN A 160 -8.69 26.25 -11.20
CA GLN A 160 -10.02 26.06 -10.62
C GLN A 160 -10.12 26.50 -9.13
N ASP A 161 -9.01 26.99 -8.54
CA ASP A 161 -8.90 27.44 -7.15
C ASP A 161 -9.33 26.32 -6.16
N THR A 162 -10.40 26.55 -5.41
CA THR A 162 -10.91 25.73 -4.31
C THR A 162 -12.38 25.36 -4.48
N ALA A 163 -13.10 26.05 -5.37
CA ALA A 163 -14.54 25.84 -5.59
C ALA A 163 -14.87 24.44 -6.15
N TRP A 164 -13.99 23.88 -7.00
CA TRP A 164 -14.15 22.55 -7.61
C TRP A 164 -14.24 21.38 -6.61
N ARG A 165 -13.81 21.62 -5.36
CA ARG A 165 -13.78 20.61 -4.28
C ARG A 165 -15.11 20.50 -3.53
N GLN A 166 -16.08 21.36 -3.85
CA GLN A 166 -17.38 21.39 -3.20
C GLN A 166 -18.36 20.41 -3.88
N ASN A 167 -19.14 19.67 -3.09
CA ASN A 167 -20.11 18.70 -3.60
C ASN A 167 -21.12 19.29 -4.60
N GLY A 168 -21.45 20.58 -4.44
CA GLY A 168 -22.35 21.33 -5.35
C GLY A 168 -21.65 22.02 -6.53
N PHE A 169 -20.38 21.72 -6.81
CA PHE A 169 -19.68 22.31 -7.96
C PHE A 169 -20.26 21.81 -9.29
N ASN A 170 -20.31 22.71 -10.28
CA ASN A 170 -20.82 22.42 -11.61
C ASN A 170 -19.68 22.08 -12.58
N ASP A 171 -19.47 20.80 -12.83
CA ASP A 171 -18.48 20.24 -13.75
C ASP A 171 -19.10 19.73 -15.07
N THR A 172 -20.27 20.25 -15.50
CA THR A 172 -20.88 19.86 -16.78
C THR A 172 -20.06 20.24 -18.01
N SER A 173 -19.02 21.05 -17.87
CA SER A 173 -18.05 21.40 -18.91
C SER A 173 -16.76 20.57 -18.89
N TRP A 174 -16.56 19.72 -17.87
CA TRP A 174 -15.37 18.88 -17.77
C TRP A 174 -15.54 17.64 -18.67
N SER A 175 -14.45 17.22 -19.31
CA SER A 175 -14.40 15.98 -20.09
C SER A 175 -14.58 14.77 -19.17
N GLU A 176 -15.04 13.63 -19.69
CA GLU A 176 -15.18 12.39 -18.90
C GLU A 176 -14.56 11.18 -19.60
N GLY A 177 -14.07 10.22 -18.82
CA GLY A 177 -13.48 8.99 -19.33
C GLY A 177 -13.11 7.97 -18.24
N PRO A 178 -12.90 6.69 -18.60
CA PRO A 178 -12.51 5.63 -17.67
C PRO A 178 -11.09 5.82 -17.13
N SER A 179 -10.87 5.43 -15.87
CA SER A 179 -9.53 5.30 -15.28
C SER A 179 -8.74 4.13 -15.90
N GLU A 180 -7.41 4.13 -15.92
CA GLU A 180 -6.48 5.16 -15.41
C GLU A 180 -6.53 6.47 -16.23
N LEU A 181 -6.19 7.61 -15.64
CA LEU A 181 -6.13 8.90 -16.33
C LEU A 181 -4.71 9.49 -16.22
N GLY A 182 -4.06 9.77 -17.36
CA GLY A 182 -2.67 10.22 -17.34
C GLY A 182 -1.97 10.18 -18.70
N TYR A 183 -0.66 9.90 -18.68
CA TYR A 183 0.20 9.82 -19.86
C TYR A 183 1.04 8.55 -19.84
N GLY A 184 1.13 7.87 -20.98
CA GLY A 184 1.84 6.60 -21.13
C GLY A 184 0.93 5.40 -20.88
N SER A 185 1.54 4.23 -20.79
CA SER A 185 0.89 2.97 -20.41
C SER A 185 1.85 2.21 -19.51
N ASP A 186 1.38 1.79 -18.35
CA ASP A 186 2.15 0.97 -17.40
C ASP A 186 2.04 -0.54 -17.69
N GLY A 187 1.08 -0.92 -18.55
CA GLY A 187 0.76 -2.29 -18.94
C GLY A 187 -0.65 -2.76 -18.55
N GLU A 188 -1.39 -2.01 -17.71
CA GLU A 188 -2.70 -2.46 -17.20
C GLU A 188 -3.91 -2.07 -18.07
N GLY A 189 -3.71 -1.22 -19.10
CA GLY A 189 -4.74 -0.99 -20.12
C GLY A 189 -4.50 0.22 -21.03
N SER A 190 -5.57 0.60 -21.74
CA SER A 190 -5.70 1.88 -22.44
C SER A 190 -6.74 2.73 -21.69
N GLY A 191 -6.28 3.41 -20.65
CA GLY A 191 -7.09 4.40 -19.92
C GLY A 191 -7.24 5.71 -20.70
N THR A 192 -7.83 6.72 -20.04
CA THR A 192 -8.04 8.03 -20.64
C THR A 192 -6.74 8.82 -20.70
N THR A 193 -6.23 9.04 -21.92
CA THR A 193 -5.10 9.96 -22.13
C THR A 193 -5.58 11.40 -22.00
N VAL A 194 -5.07 12.12 -20.99
CA VAL A 194 -5.32 13.55 -20.82
C VAL A 194 -4.35 14.39 -21.65
N SER A 195 -4.64 15.68 -21.82
CA SER A 195 -3.86 16.66 -22.58
C SER A 195 -2.79 17.34 -21.71
N PHE A 196 -1.53 17.30 -22.15
CA PHE A 196 -0.46 18.07 -21.50
C PHE A 196 -0.40 19.54 -21.95
N GLY A 197 -1.38 19.99 -22.73
CA GLY A 197 -1.33 21.27 -23.43
C GLY A 197 -0.48 21.23 -24.70
N PRO A 198 -0.21 22.39 -25.32
CA PRO A 198 0.36 22.45 -26.68
C PRO A 198 1.86 22.13 -26.79
N SER A 199 2.57 21.86 -25.68
CA SER A 199 4.02 21.68 -25.68
C SER A 199 4.48 20.60 -24.71
N SER A 200 5.18 19.58 -25.24
CA SER A 200 5.80 18.53 -24.42
C SER A 200 6.92 19.06 -23.51
N ASN A 201 7.51 20.20 -23.86
CA ASN A 201 8.58 20.89 -23.12
C ASN A 201 8.04 21.91 -22.10
N SER A 202 6.74 22.23 -22.14
CA SER A 202 6.07 23.16 -21.24
C SER A 202 4.64 22.67 -21.00
N LYS A 203 4.55 21.56 -20.28
CA LYS A 203 3.29 20.89 -19.96
C LYS A 203 2.49 21.70 -18.94
N TYR A 204 1.16 21.56 -18.97
CA TYR A 204 0.32 21.99 -17.85
C TYR A 204 0.74 21.26 -16.55
N ALA A 205 0.92 22.02 -15.47
CA ALA A 205 1.41 21.50 -14.20
C ALA A 205 0.30 20.85 -13.34
N THR A 206 -0.96 21.15 -13.64
CA THR A 206 -2.15 20.69 -12.92
C THR A 206 -3.14 20.07 -13.90
N THR A 207 -3.74 18.95 -13.50
CA THR A 207 -4.94 18.37 -14.10
C THR A 207 -5.89 18.08 -12.96
N TYR A 208 -7.15 18.49 -13.09
CA TYR A 208 -8.16 18.27 -12.04
C TYR A 208 -8.96 17.01 -12.36
N PHE A 209 -9.36 16.28 -11.33
CA PHE A 209 -10.14 15.04 -11.44
C PHE A 209 -11.28 15.05 -10.43
N ARG A 210 -12.47 14.64 -10.85
CA ARG A 210 -13.63 14.46 -9.98
C ARG A 210 -14.46 13.24 -10.38
N THR A 211 -14.98 12.53 -9.39
CA THR A 211 -16.09 11.57 -9.54
C THR A 211 -16.90 11.64 -8.26
N ASP A 212 -18.20 11.37 -8.34
CA ASP A 212 -19.08 11.32 -7.18
C ASP A 212 -19.43 9.85 -6.86
N VAL A 213 -19.73 9.55 -5.59
CA VAL A 213 -20.09 8.21 -5.12
C VAL A 213 -21.34 8.29 -4.26
N ASP A 214 -22.41 7.61 -4.66
CA ASP A 214 -23.60 7.46 -3.84
C ASP A 214 -23.42 6.37 -2.78
N ILE A 215 -23.72 6.70 -1.53
CA ILE A 215 -23.66 5.80 -0.37
C ILE A 215 -24.96 6.04 0.42
N PRO A 216 -26.08 5.35 0.08
CA PRO A 216 -27.40 5.68 0.61
C PRO A 216 -27.55 5.57 2.14
N ASP A 217 -26.70 4.79 2.79
CA ASP A 217 -26.60 4.72 4.25
C ASP A 217 -25.13 4.58 4.67
N PRO A 218 -24.43 5.70 4.94
CA PRO A 218 -23.03 5.66 5.39
C PRO A 218 -22.86 5.03 6.78
N SER A 219 -23.92 4.89 7.58
CA SER A 219 -23.82 4.45 8.98
C SER A 219 -23.48 2.97 9.15
N ARG A 220 -23.71 2.15 8.11
CA ARG A 220 -23.33 0.73 8.07
C ARG A 220 -21.84 0.51 7.80
N PHE A 221 -21.11 1.53 7.37
CA PHE A 221 -19.69 1.43 7.03
C PHE A 221 -18.80 2.04 8.12
N LEU A 222 -18.05 1.18 8.82
CA LEU A 222 -17.10 1.59 9.87
C LEU A 222 -15.88 2.35 9.34
N ARG A 223 -15.55 2.16 8.06
CA ARG A 223 -14.40 2.79 7.39
C ARG A 223 -14.62 2.83 5.88
N PHE A 224 -14.11 3.88 5.25
CA PHE A 224 -13.95 3.95 3.79
C PHE A 224 -12.47 3.83 3.46
N THR A 225 -12.12 3.08 2.41
CA THR A 225 -10.72 2.88 1.99
C THR A 225 -10.58 3.30 0.53
N LEU A 226 -10.17 4.54 0.31
CA LEU A 226 -9.75 5.00 -1.01
C LEU A 226 -8.36 4.43 -1.33
N ARG A 227 -8.21 3.82 -2.50
CA ARG A 227 -6.91 3.40 -3.05
C ARG A 227 -6.71 4.14 -4.37
N LEU A 228 -5.76 5.08 -4.36
CA LEU A 228 -5.17 5.64 -5.57
C LEU A 228 -3.87 4.88 -5.86
N LYS A 229 -3.51 4.79 -7.14
CA LYS A 229 -2.31 4.15 -7.67
C LYS A 229 -1.46 5.22 -8.35
#